data_AF-A0A848TX58-F1
#
_entry.id   AF-A0A848TX58-F1
#
_cell.length_a   1.000
_cell.length_b   1.000
_cell.length_c   1.000
_cell.angle_alpha   90.00
_cell.angle_beta   90.00
_cell.angle_gamma   90.00
#
_symmetry.space_group_name_H-M   'P 1'
#
loop_
_entity.id
_entity.type
_entity.pdbx_description
1 polymer ?
#
loop_
_entity_poly.entity_id
_entity_poly.type
_entity_poly.pdbx_seq_one_letter_code
_entity_poly.pdbx_strand_id
1 'polypeptide(L)'
;MSARTGALAESPDSTPTESSRNPAQSPAMQGSSTAMAVTPAAPVSTGKQSAANDAGTHDHSSNLIKRTVDEICALMADVHEIREELLAHGVQFHMLNALIELGVHDKPDEQATMIDTAVEASVKAHGPQAIKREELESHLSAIVTLEKDLRHVRHVASQQGVHMQALNHLTQLMRLNPGDGGVQAINTFVAYADAAGVPLDRLDDIRAQFRDGPKSVLPDIAREDEADNSGYLIELGQNILAGLALTAMVMWMVL
;
A
#
# COMPACT_ATOMS: atom_id res chain seq x y z
N MET A 1 -84.30 -7.07 4.82
CA MET A 1 -83.71 -8.43 4.65
C MET A 1 -82.20 -8.29 4.78
N SER A 2 -81.60 -9.11 5.66
CA SER A 2 -80.16 -9.35 5.88
C SER A 2 -79.29 -8.12 6.23
N ALA A 3 -78.96 -7.85 7.50
CA ALA A 3 -78.16 -8.59 8.48
C ALA A 3 -76.64 -8.33 8.41
N ARG A 4 -76.10 -8.08 9.61
CA ARG A 4 -74.76 -8.41 10.14
C ARG A 4 -73.72 -7.27 10.18
N THR A 5 -73.57 -6.57 11.31
CA THR A 5 -72.65 -6.84 12.48
C THR A 5 -71.17 -6.66 12.05
N GLY A 6 -70.33 -5.79 12.60
CA GLY A 6 -70.23 -5.26 13.96
C GLY A 6 -69.03 -5.90 14.68
N ALA A 7 -68.15 -5.05 15.22
CA ALA A 7 -67.07 -5.33 16.19
C ALA A 7 -65.75 -5.94 15.67
N LEU A 8 -64.63 -5.23 15.88
CA LEU A 8 -63.75 -5.46 17.04
C LEU A 8 -62.65 -4.39 17.09
N ALA A 9 -62.68 -3.62 18.18
CA ALA A 9 -61.56 -2.87 18.72
C ALA A 9 -60.99 -3.70 19.87
N GLU A 10 -59.67 -3.85 19.96
CA GLU A 10 -58.90 -3.85 21.22
C GLU A 10 -57.40 -3.86 20.90
N SER A 11 -56.70 -2.85 21.40
CA SER A 11 -55.26 -2.86 21.67
C SER A 11 -55.03 -3.46 23.07
N PRO A 12 -53.89 -3.20 23.72
CA PRO A 12 -52.55 -3.75 23.57
C PRO A 12 -52.20 -4.66 24.77
N ASP A 13 -51.17 -5.52 24.69
CA ASP A 13 -50.65 -6.11 25.93
C ASP A 13 -49.13 -6.36 25.94
N SER A 14 -48.57 -5.90 27.06
CA SER A 14 -47.36 -6.28 27.80
C SER A 14 -45.95 -6.33 27.14
N THR A 15 -45.21 -5.25 27.43
CA THR A 15 -43.82 -5.24 27.96
C THR A 15 -43.62 -6.18 29.19
N PRO A 16 -42.46 -6.22 29.87
CA PRO A 16 -41.04 -6.31 29.48
C PRO A 16 -40.32 -7.46 30.25
N THR A 17 -39.08 -7.85 29.85
CA THR A 17 -38.15 -8.45 30.83
C THR A 17 -36.74 -7.93 30.68
N GLU A 18 -36.41 -7.12 31.66
CA GLU A 18 -35.13 -6.60 32.11
C GLU A 18 -34.22 -7.74 32.59
N SER A 19 -32.92 -7.70 32.24
CA SER A 19 -31.88 -8.24 33.11
C SER A 19 -30.57 -7.47 32.86
N SER A 20 -30.50 -6.31 33.50
CA SER A 20 -29.26 -5.66 33.87
C SER A 20 -28.62 -6.43 35.01
N ARG A 21 -27.33 -6.78 34.89
CA ARG A 21 -26.37 -6.74 36.01
C ARG A 21 -24.94 -6.62 35.50
N ASN A 22 -24.44 -5.39 35.63
CA ASN A 22 -23.03 -5.02 35.62
C ASN A 22 -22.45 -5.20 37.06
N PRO A 23 -21.24 -4.69 37.38
CA PRO A 23 -19.98 -5.41 37.59
C PRO A 23 -19.57 -5.53 39.06
N ALA A 24 -18.54 -6.33 39.36
CA ALA A 24 -17.50 -6.05 40.38
C ALA A 24 -16.60 -7.28 40.58
N GLN A 25 -15.28 -7.11 40.42
CA GLN A 25 -14.27 -7.51 41.41
C GLN A 25 -12.88 -7.05 40.95
N SER A 26 -12.34 -6.05 41.65
CA SER A 26 -10.91 -5.95 41.95
C SER A 26 -10.67 -6.51 43.35
N PRO A 27 -9.46 -6.97 43.71
CA PRO A 27 -8.58 -6.06 44.44
C PRO A 27 -7.07 -6.22 44.18
N ALA A 28 -6.35 -5.22 44.69
CA ALA A 28 -4.93 -4.90 44.60
C ALA A 28 -3.94 -5.86 45.30
N MET A 29 -2.68 -5.83 44.84
CA MET A 29 -1.45 -5.82 45.66
C MET A 29 -0.39 -5.03 44.84
N GLN A 30 0.04 -3.81 45.21
CA GLN A 30 1.06 -3.45 46.21
C GLN A 30 2.36 -4.28 46.16
N GLY A 31 3.44 -3.61 45.76
CA GLY A 31 4.82 -4.07 45.88
C GLY A 31 5.80 -2.93 45.61
N SER A 32 6.11 -2.15 46.64
CA SER A 32 7.21 -1.18 46.72
C SER A 32 8.56 -1.82 46.46
N SER A 33 9.51 -1.02 45.93
CA SER A 33 10.97 -1.00 46.18
C SER A 33 11.72 -0.68 44.88
N THR A 34 12.81 0.06 44.78
CA THR A 34 13.65 0.89 45.66
C THR A 34 14.61 1.57 44.69
N ALA A 35 14.93 2.84 44.95
CA ALA A 35 15.94 3.60 44.23
C ALA A 35 17.32 2.92 44.28
N MET A 36 18.07 2.90 43.18
CA MET A 36 19.52 3.10 43.21
C MET A 36 19.97 3.85 41.96
N ALA A 37 20.34 5.10 42.19
CA ALA A 37 21.25 5.84 41.35
C ALA A 37 22.62 5.16 41.38
N VAL A 38 23.19 4.87 40.21
CA VAL A 38 24.64 4.77 40.04
C VAL A 38 24.99 5.39 38.69
N THR A 39 25.51 6.62 38.75
CA THR A 39 26.38 7.19 37.72
C THR A 39 27.82 6.88 38.13
N PRO A 40 28.69 6.51 37.18
CA PRO A 40 29.89 7.35 37.05
C PRO A 40 30.36 7.57 35.58
N ALA A 41 30.73 8.83 35.36
CA ALA A 41 31.86 9.36 34.58
C ALA A 41 32.29 8.73 33.22
N ALA A 42 32.01 9.52 32.17
CA ALA A 42 32.82 9.97 31.02
C ALA A 42 34.37 9.74 31.01
N PRO A 43 35.10 10.22 29.97
CA PRO A 43 35.16 9.81 28.55
C PRO A 43 36.61 9.45 28.13
N VAL A 44 36.81 8.70 27.04
CA VAL A 44 38.14 8.62 26.39
C VAL A 44 38.01 8.83 24.88
N SER A 45 38.93 9.65 24.39
CA SER A 45 38.97 10.30 23.10
C SER A 45 40.02 9.67 22.19
N THR A 46 39.79 9.82 20.89
CA THR A 46 40.78 9.93 19.79
C THR A 46 41.45 8.66 19.24
N GLY A 47 41.22 8.42 17.95
CA GLY A 47 42.06 7.58 17.08
C GLY A 47 41.56 7.52 15.63
N LYS A 48 41.94 8.50 14.82
CA LYS A 48 41.72 8.61 13.36
C LYS A 48 42.35 7.45 12.56
N GLN A 49 41.63 6.96 11.54
CA GLN A 49 42.07 6.66 10.15
C GLN A 49 41.02 5.70 9.53
N SER A 50 40.13 6.11 8.63
CA SER A 50 40.35 6.49 7.21
C SER A 50 40.99 5.39 6.36
N ALA A 51 40.14 4.54 5.81
CA ALA A 51 40.26 3.91 4.49
C ALA A 51 38.81 3.67 4.05
N ALA A 52 38.19 4.46 3.17
CA ALA A 52 38.45 4.51 1.74
C ALA A 52 38.72 3.10 1.19
N ASN A 53 37.64 2.36 0.90
CA ASN A 53 37.62 1.38 -0.17
C ASN A 53 36.18 1.14 -0.65
N ASP A 54 36.07 1.15 -1.96
CA ASP A 54 34.99 0.66 -2.82
C ASP A 54 33.60 1.27 -2.69
N ALA A 55 33.36 2.26 -3.54
CA ALA A 55 32.61 2.07 -4.79
C ALA A 55 31.82 0.75 -4.93
N GLY A 56 30.92 0.48 -4.00
CA GLY A 56 29.73 -0.30 -4.26
C GLY A 56 28.62 0.66 -4.61
N THR A 57 28.48 1.00 -5.90
CA THR A 57 27.17 1.40 -6.44
C THR A 57 26.28 0.16 -6.33
N HIS A 58 25.89 -0.17 -5.09
CA HIS A 58 24.94 -1.20 -4.80
C HIS A 58 23.63 -0.69 -5.35
N ASP A 59 23.35 -1.19 -6.54
CA ASP A 59 22.09 -1.07 -7.22
C ASP A 59 20.98 -1.30 -6.20
N HIS A 60 20.35 -0.22 -5.72
CA HIS A 60 19.23 -0.27 -4.78
C HIS A 60 17.99 -0.94 -5.38
N SER A 61 18.11 -1.44 -6.62
CA SER A 61 17.12 -2.18 -7.40
C SER A 61 16.85 -3.60 -6.90
N SER A 62 17.73 -4.22 -6.07
CA SER A 62 17.61 -5.67 -5.78
C SER A 62 16.94 -6.04 -4.46
N ASN A 63 16.64 -5.09 -3.55
CA ASN A 63 16.01 -5.46 -2.27
C ASN A 63 14.51 -5.66 -2.46
N LEU A 64 14.10 -6.93 -2.52
CA LEU A 64 12.71 -7.32 -2.71
C LEU A 64 11.78 -6.68 -1.66
N ILE A 65 12.13 -6.77 -0.38
CA ILE A 65 11.30 -6.26 0.71
C ILE A 65 11.08 -4.75 0.58
N LYS A 66 12.17 -3.99 0.35
CA LYS A 66 12.10 -2.55 0.15
C LYS A 66 11.19 -2.21 -1.02
N ARG A 67 11.40 -2.83 -2.18
CA ARG A 67 10.58 -2.59 -3.38
C ARG A 67 9.10 -2.88 -3.09
N THR A 68 8.79 -4.05 -2.53
CA THR A 68 7.40 -4.43 -2.22
C THR A 68 6.76 -3.48 -1.24
N VAL A 69 7.48 -3.06 -0.20
CA VAL A 69 6.98 -2.13 0.81
C VAL A 69 6.72 -0.76 0.20
N ASP A 70 7.68 -0.21 -0.54
CA ASP A 70 7.55 1.10 -1.20
C ASP A 70 6.36 1.10 -2.18
N GLU A 71 6.20 0.03 -2.96
CA GLU A 71 5.10 -0.14 -3.91
C GLU A 71 3.74 -0.26 -3.21
N ILE A 72 3.64 -1.06 -2.15
CA ILE A 72 2.40 -1.16 -1.35
C ILE A 72 2.06 0.18 -0.68
N CYS A 73 3.07 0.88 -0.13
CA CYS A 73 2.88 2.18 0.50
C CYS A 73 2.41 3.23 -0.50
N ALA A 74 2.99 3.28 -1.70
CA ALA A 74 2.56 4.17 -2.76
C ALA A 74 1.12 3.91 -3.18
N LEU A 75 0.78 2.66 -3.53
CA LEU A 75 -0.58 2.29 -3.94
C LEU A 75 -1.62 2.59 -2.83
N MET A 76 -1.29 2.35 -1.57
CA MET A 76 -2.19 2.69 -0.45
C MET A 76 -2.35 4.21 -0.28
N ALA A 77 -1.32 5.01 -0.54
CA ALA A 77 -1.40 6.46 -0.51
C ALA A 77 -2.36 6.97 -1.59
N ASP A 78 -2.23 6.45 -2.82
CA ASP A 78 -3.11 6.80 -3.94
C ASP A 78 -4.58 6.42 -3.65
N VAL A 79 -4.81 5.22 -3.11
CA VAL A 79 -6.16 4.80 -2.68
C VAL A 79 -6.71 5.73 -1.61
N HIS A 80 -5.88 6.16 -0.65
CA HIS A 80 -6.32 7.03 0.43
C HIS A 80 -6.64 8.43 -0.08
N GLU A 81 -5.85 8.99 -0.97
CA GLU A 81 -6.10 10.30 -1.60
C GLU A 81 -7.46 10.33 -2.28
N ILE A 82 -7.75 9.34 -3.14
CA ILE A 82 -9.04 9.27 -3.84
C ILE A 82 -10.19 9.04 -2.85
N ARG A 83 -9.99 8.21 -1.81
CA ARG A 83 -11.01 8.00 -0.78
C ARG A 83 -11.33 9.30 -0.04
N GLU A 84 -10.33 10.08 0.37
CA GLU A 84 -10.55 11.35 1.06
C GLU A 84 -11.27 12.36 0.17
N GLU A 85 -10.94 12.41 -1.14
CA GLU A 85 -11.67 13.22 -2.11
C GLU A 85 -13.15 12.83 -2.19
N LEU A 86 -13.46 11.54 -2.28
CA LEU A 86 -14.85 11.05 -2.31
C LEU A 86 -15.62 11.35 -1.01
N LEU A 87 -14.96 11.20 0.14
CA LEU A 87 -15.54 11.56 1.43
C LEU A 87 -15.83 13.06 1.54
N ALA A 88 -14.95 13.91 1.01
CA ALA A 88 -15.12 15.36 0.99
C ALA A 88 -16.34 15.79 0.15
N HIS A 89 -16.71 15.02 -0.87
CA HIS A 89 -17.92 15.23 -1.66
C HIS A 89 -19.18 14.55 -1.07
N GLY A 90 -19.11 14.03 0.16
CA GLY A 90 -20.26 13.53 0.90
C GLY A 90 -20.66 12.08 0.61
N VAL A 91 -19.80 11.31 -0.07
CA VAL A 91 -19.98 9.86 -0.16
C VAL A 91 -19.71 9.27 1.23
N GLN A 92 -20.69 8.58 1.81
CA GLN A 92 -20.56 8.03 3.16
C GLN A 92 -19.53 6.90 3.19
N PHE A 93 -18.68 6.85 4.22
CA PHE A 93 -17.56 5.89 4.31
C PHE A 93 -17.97 4.42 4.13
N HIS A 94 -19.06 3.99 4.76
CA HIS A 94 -19.53 2.60 4.64
C HIS A 94 -20.06 2.28 3.23
N MET A 95 -20.71 3.26 2.58
CA MET A 95 -21.20 3.13 1.21
C MET A 95 -20.04 3.09 0.21
N LEU A 96 -19.00 3.92 0.43
CA LEU A 96 -17.76 3.86 -0.36
C LEU A 96 -17.10 2.48 -0.26
N ASN A 97 -16.97 1.92 0.94
CA ASN A 97 -16.40 0.57 1.10
C ASN A 97 -17.23 -0.50 0.36
N ALA A 98 -18.56 -0.43 0.43
CA ALA A 98 -19.43 -1.35 -0.29
C ALA A 98 -19.31 -1.20 -1.82
N LEU A 99 -19.23 0.05 -2.33
CA LEU A 99 -19.02 0.34 -3.74
C LEU A 99 -17.68 -0.21 -4.25
N ILE A 100 -16.61 -0.08 -3.46
CA ILE A 100 -15.29 -0.64 -3.77
C ILE A 100 -15.37 -2.17 -3.76
N GLU A 101 -16.00 -2.77 -2.76
CA GLU A 101 -16.17 -4.22 -2.65
C GLU A 101 -16.91 -4.81 -3.87
N LEU A 102 -18.04 -4.21 -4.27
CA LEU A 102 -18.78 -4.63 -5.46
C LEU A 102 -17.93 -4.54 -6.74
N GLY A 103 -17.14 -3.47 -6.88
CA GLY A 103 -16.26 -3.29 -8.03
C GLY A 103 -15.09 -4.29 -8.05
N VAL A 104 -14.52 -4.61 -6.89
CA VAL A 104 -13.45 -5.61 -6.74
C VAL A 104 -13.94 -7.03 -7.02
N HIS A 105 -15.23 -7.30 -6.79
CA HIS A 105 -15.90 -8.58 -7.07
C HIS A 105 -16.57 -8.64 -8.44
N ASP A 106 -16.32 -7.66 -9.32
CA ASP A 106 -16.85 -7.59 -10.69
C ASP A 106 -18.38 -7.73 -10.76
N LYS A 107 -19.08 -7.00 -9.88
CA LYS A 107 -20.56 -6.91 -9.81
C LYS A 107 -21.07 -5.54 -10.30
N PRO A 108 -20.96 -5.22 -11.60
CA PRO A 108 -21.22 -3.86 -12.11
C PRO A 108 -22.70 -3.44 -11.98
N ASP A 109 -23.65 -4.37 -12.10
CA ASP A 109 -25.08 -4.04 -12.03
C ASP A 109 -25.52 -3.64 -10.60
N GLU A 110 -25.05 -4.38 -9.60
CA GLU A 110 -25.25 -4.05 -8.18
C GLU A 110 -24.55 -2.72 -7.84
N GLN A 111 -23.33 -2.53 -8.35
CA GLN A 111 -22.56 -1.32 -8.14
C GLN A 111 -23.25 -0.08 -8.74
N ALA A 112 -23.77 -0.17 -9.96
CA ALA A 112 -24.47 0.91 -10.65
C ALA A 112 -25.70 1.40 -9.85
N THR A 113 -26.48 0.46 -9.31
CA THR A 113 -27.64 0.80 -8.47
C THR A 113 -27.23 1.53 -7.18
N MET A 114 -26.10 1.14 -6.59
CA MET A 114 -25.56 1.77 -5.38
C MET A 114 -24.91 3.13 -5.67
N ILE A 115 -24.32 3.32 -6.85
CA ILE A 115 -23.80 4.61 -7.32
C ILE A 115 -24.93 5.64 -7.38
N ASP A 116 -26.09 5.27 -7.94
CA ASP A 116 -27.25 6.17 -8.00
C ASP A 116 -27.69 6.61 -6.60
N THR A 117 -27.74 5.66 -5.65
CA THR A 117 -28.05 5.95 -4.24
C THR A 117 -27.01 6.88 -3.61
N ALA A 118 -25.73 6.66 -3.92
CA ALA A 118 -24.63 7.47 -3.39
C ALA A 118 -24.64 8.91 -3.90
N VAL A 119 -24.89 9.08 -5.20
CA VAL A 119 -25.02 10.40 -5.83
C VAL A 119 -26.24 11.14 -5.27
N GLU A 120 -27.39 10.48 -5.13
CA GLU A 120 -28.58 11.11 -4.54
C GLU A 120 -28.31 11.56 -3.09
N ALA A 121 -27.63 10.72 -2.30
CA ALA A 121 -27.23 11.07 -0.94
C ALA A 121 -26.26 12.26 -0.90
N SER A 122 -25.27 12.29 -1.81
CA SER A 122 -24.33 13.41 -1.96
C SER A 122 -25.03 14.71 -2.35
N VAL A 123 -25.94 14.67 -3.34
CA VAL A 123 -26.77 15.82 -3.76
C VAL A 123 -27.61 16.34 -2.61
N LYS A 124 -28.18 15.46 -1.79
CA LYS A 124 -28.95 15.86 -0.61
C LYS A 124 -28.09 16.52 0.47
N ALA A 125 -26.83 16.12 0.61
CA ALA A 125 -25.92 16.64 1.62
C ALA A 125 -25.20 17.94 1.20
N HIS A 126 -24.74 18.03 -0.05
CA HIS A 126 -23.85 19.09 -0.54
C HIS A 126 -24.45 19.94 -1.67
N GLY A 127 -25.64 19.59 -2.18
CA GLY A 127 -26.35 20.37 -3.19
C GLY A 127 -25.51 20.58 -4.46
N PRO A 128 -25.21 21.82 -4.86
CA PRO A 128 -24.42 22.10 -6.07
C PRO A 128 -22.96 21.61 -6.03
N GLN A 129 -22.42 21.32 -4.84
CA GLN A 129 -21.05 20.80 -4.66
C GLN A 129 -21.00 19.27 -4.61
N ALA A 130 -22.12 18.59 -4.86
CA ALA A 130 -22.17 17.14 -4.87
C ALA A 130 -21.36 16.54 -6.02
N ILE A 131 -20.81 15.36 -5.79
CA ILE A 131 -20.08 14.61 -6.81
C ILE A 131 -21.01 14.23 -7.96
N LYS A 132 -20.52 14.34 -9.19
CA LYS A 132 -21.26 13.87 -10.36
C LYS A 132 -21.17 12.35 -10.47
N ARG A 133 -22.15 11.75 -11.14
CA ARG A 133 -22.16 10.29 -11.36
C ARG A 133 -20.90 9.82 -12.08
N GLU A 134 -20.54 10.50 -13.17
CA GLU A 134 -19.41 10.11 -14.02
C GLU A 134 -18.07 10.25 -13.27
N GLU A 135 -17.98 11.25 -12.39
CA GLU A 135 -16.82 11.48 -11.53
C GLU A 135 -16.70 10.38 -10.48
N LEU A 136 -17.81 10.04 -9.79
CA LEU A 136 -17.84 8.92 -8.85
C LEU A 136 -17.47 7.59 -9.53
N GLU A 137 -18.03 7.31 -10.70
CA GLU A 137 -17.69 6.11 -11.49
C GLU A 137 -16.19 6.06 -11.85
N SER A 138 -15.62 7.20 -12.26
CA SER A 138 -14.20 7.31 -12.60
C SER A 138 -13.30 7.05 -11.38
N HIS A 139 -13.57 7.69 -10.25
CA HIS A 139 -12.80 7.48 -9.02
C HIS A 139 -12.94 6.04 -8.48
N LEU A 140 -14.13 5.46 -8.53
CA LEU A 140 -14.35 4.07 -8.13
C LEU A 140 -13.58 3.10 -9.03
N SER A 141 -13.57 3.33 -10.35
CA SER A 141 -12.78 2.53 -11.29
C SER A 141 -11.28 2.62 -11.01
N ALA A 142 -10.78 3.82 -10.70
CA ALA A 142 -9.39 4.03 -10.30
C ALA A 142 -9.05 3.28 -9.00
N ILE A 143 -9.89 3.39 -7.96
CA ILE A 143 -9.69 2.65 -6.70
C ILE A 143 -9.70 1.14 -6.94
N VAL A 144 -10.66 0.62 -7.70
CA VAL A 144 -10.75 -0.83 -8.00
C VAL A 144 -9.49 -1.32 -8.72
N THR A 145 -8.92 -0.50 -9.61
CA THR A 145 -7.65 -0.80 -10.29
C THR A 145 -6.50 -0.86 -9.29
N LEU A 146 -6.34 0.16 -8.44
CA LEU A 146 -5.32 0.19 -7.39
C LEU A 146 -5.45 -0.97 -6.39
N GLU A 147 -6.67 -1.37 -6.02
CA GLU A 147 -6.92 -2.52 -5.13
C GLU A 147 -6.55 -3.85 -5.81
N LYS A 148 -6.79 -3.98 -7.12
CA LYS A 148 -6.34 -5.13 -7.92
C LYS A 148 -4.81 -5.16 -8.00
N ASP A 149 -4.16 -4.01 -8.19
CA ASP A 149 -2.70 -3.89 -8.20
C ASP A 149 -2.10 -4.23 -6.83
N LEU A 150 -2.68 -3.72 -5.73
CA LEU A 150 -2.29 -4.09 -4.37
C LEU A 150 -2.38 -5.60 -4.14
N ARG A 151 -3.47 -6.23 -4.60
CA ARG A 151 -3.62 -7.69 -4.52
C ARG A 151 -2.54 -8.40 -5.34
N HIS A 152 -2.22 -7.89 -6.53
CA HIS A 152 -1.18 -8.43 -7.39
C HIS A 152 0.21 -8.35 -6.73
N VAL A 153 0.60 -7.17 -6.23
CA VAL A 153 1.90 -6.96 -5.56
C VAL A 153 2.04 -7.89 -4.35
N ARG A 154 1.00 -8.00 -3.52
CA ARG A 154 0.99 -8.94 -2.38
C ARG A 154 1.12 -10.39 -2.84
N HIS A 155 0.44 -10.76 -3.92
CA HIS A 155 0.52 -12.11 -4.47
C HIS A 155 1.92 -12.44 -4.98
N VAL A 156 2.54 -11.55 -5.75
CA VAL A 156 3.91 -11.69 -6.25
C VAL A 156 4.91 -11.79 -5.10
N ALA A 157 4.80 -10.91 -4.10
CA ALA A 157 5.67 -10.95 -2.92
C ALA A 157 5.51 -12.29 -2.15
N SER A 158 4.28 -12.79 -2.00
CA SER A 158 4.03 -14.09 -1.38
C SER A 158 4.64 -15.25 -2.17
N GLN A 159 4.61 -15.21 -3.50
CA GLN A 159 5.26 -16.22 -4.36
C GLN A 159 6.79 -16.20 -4.22
N GLN A 160 7.36 -15.05 -3.90
CA GLN A 160 8.79 -14.86 -3.69
C GLN A 160 9.22 -15.14 -2.24
N GLY A 161 8.36 -15.74 -1.42
CA GLY A 161 8.67 -16.15 -0.05
C GLY A 161 8.62 -15.03 0.99
N VAL A 162 8.08 -13.86 0.65
CA VAL A 162 7.90 -12.78 1.62
C VAL A 162 6.83 -13.17 2.65
N HIS A 163 7.17 -13.00 3.93
CA HIS A 163 6.25 -13.30 5.02
C HIS A 163 5.15 -12.22 5.15
N MET A 164 3.95 -12.49 4.64
CA MET A 164 2.87 -11.51 4.53
C MET A 164 2.45 -10.86 5.86
N GLN A 165 2.44 -11.60 6.96
CA GLN A 165 2.09 -11.02 8.26
C GLN A 165 3.14 -9.98 8.71
N ALA A 166 4.42 -10.25 8.45
CA ALA A 166 5.49 -9.31 8.80
C ALA A 166 5.43 -8.06 7.90
N LEU A 167 5.17 -8.25 6.61
CA LEU A 167 4.94 -7.17 5.65
C LEU A 167 3.74 -6.30 6.04
N ASN A 168 2.65 -6.89 6.51
CA ASN A 168 1.48 -6.16 6.99
C ASN A 168 1.80 -5.32 8.24
N HIS A 169 2.54 -5.86 9.19
CA HIS A 169 2.96 -5.09 10.38
C HIS A 169 3.92 -3.96 10.01
N LEU A 170 4.85 -4.21 9.08
CA LEU A 170 5.78 -3.21 8.60
C LEU A 170 5.04 -2.06 7.91
N THR A 171 4.16 -2.36 6.97
CA THR A 171 3.37 -1.33 6.27
C THR A 171 2.43 -0.56 7.22
N GLN A 172 1.87 -1.21 8.24
CA GLN A 172 1.12 -0.55 9.32
C GLN A 172 1.99 0.43 10.12
N LEU A 173 3.19 0.01 10.54
CA LEU A 173 4.11 0.87 11.28
C LEU A 173 4.54 2.10 10.46
N MET A 174 4.83 1.90 9.17
CA MET A 174 5.19 3.00 8.26
C MET A 174 4.03 3.98 8.08
N ARG A 175 2.81 3.48 7.92
CA ARG A 175 1.60 4.32 7.79
C ARG A 175 1.34 5.17 9.03
N LEU A 176 1.62 4.64 10.23
CA LEU A 176 1.47 5.39 11.48
C LEU A 176 2.53 6.49 11.66
N ASN A 177 3.58 6.49 10.84
CA ASN A 177 4.74 7.39 10.95
C ASN A 177 5.14 7.94 9.56
N PRO A 178 4.30 8.75 8.91
CA PRO A 178 4.52 9.18 7.52
C PRO A 178 5.71 10.14 7.36
N GLY A 179 6.14 10.82 8.42
CA GLY A 179 7.20 11.83 8.34
C GLY A 179 8.59 11.28 8.02
N ASP A 180 8.95 10.14 8.60
CA ASP A 180 10.24 9.48 8.41
C ASP A 180 10.11 8.08 7.79
N GLY A 181 8.92 7.72 7.29
CA GLY A 181 8.62 6.39 6.77
C GLY A 181 8.72 5.29 7.83
N GLY A 182 8.53 5.60 9.11
CA GLY A 182 8.57 4.64 10.21
C GLY A 182 9.97 4.23 10.66
N VAL A 183 11.03 4.88 10.18
CA VAL A 183 12.41 4.55 10.57
C VAL A 183 12.61 4.60 12.09
N GLN A 184 12.16 5.67 12.75
CA GLN A 184 12.26 5.83 14.20
C GLN A 184 11.42 4.78 14.93
N ALA A 185 10.21 4.49 14.45
CA ALA A 185 9.34 3.49 15.06
C ALA A 185 9.95 2.08 14.97
N ILE A 186 10.50 1.72 13.81
CA ILE A 186 11.18 0.44 13.60
C ILE A 186 12.44 0.34 14.46
N ASN A 187 13.27 1.39 14.49
CA ASN A 187 14.47 1.41 15.33
C ASN A 187 14.13 1.26 16.82
N THR A 188 13.06 1.92 17.27
CA THR A 188 12.56 1.81 18.65
C THR A 188 12.05 0.39 18.93
N PHE A 189 11.33 -0.21 17.99
CA PHE A 189 10.84 -1.58 18.11
C PHE A 189 11.99 -2.59 18.20
N VAL A 190 13.03 -2.43 17.37
CA VAL A 190 14.24 -3.27 17.43
C VAL A 190 14.98 -3.08 18.76
N ALA A 191 15.11 -1.84 19.25
CA ALA A 191 15.72 -1.56 20.55
C ALA A 191 14.93 -2.20 21.71
N TYR A 192 13.60 -2.24 21.64
CA TYR A 192 12.78 -2.93 22.64
C TYR A 192 12.88 -4.46 22.54
N ALA A 193 13.00 -5.01 21.34
CA ALA A 193 13.25 -6.43 21.17
C ALA A 193 14.59 -6.84 21.79
N ASP A 194 15.65 -6.05 21.55
CA ASP A 194 16.97 -6.23 22.16
C ASP A 194 16.90 -6.14 23.70
N ALA A 195 16.26 -5.10 24.22
CA ALA A 195 16.07 -4.92 25.67
C ALA A 195 15.24 -6.04 26.32
N ALA A 196 14.35 -6.69 25.56
CA ALA A 196 13.59 -7.86 26.00
C ALA A 196 14.37 -9.18 25.92
N GLY A 197 15.62 -9.15 25.46
CA GLY A 197 16.47 -10.33 25.31
C GLY A 197 16.14 -11.18 24.08
N VAL A 198 15.49 -10.60 23.06
CA VAL A 198 15.30 -11.30 21.78
C VAL A 198 16.64 -11.36 21.05
N PRO A 199 17.17 -12.55 20.71
CA PRO A 199 18.44 -12.66 20.03
C PRO A 199 18.36 -12.07 18.62
N LEU A 200 19.15 -11.03 18.36
CA LEU A 200 19.19 -10.30 17.09
C LEU A 200 20.35 -10.74 16.18
N ASP A 201 21.18 -11.68 16.64
CA ASP A 201 22.41 -12.14 15.98
C ASP A 201 22.19 -12.67 14.56
N ARG A 202 20.97 -13.15 14.26
CA ARG A 202 20.59 -13.71 12.95
C ARG A 202 20.02 -12.67 11.98
N LEU A 203 19.93 -11.39 12.36
CA LEU A 203 19.36 -10.36 11.49
C LEU A 203 20.10 -10.25 10.16
N ASP A 204 21.43 -10.34 10.18
CA ASP A 204 22.24 -10.25 8.96
C ASP A 204 22.02 -11.45 8.03
N ASP A 205 21.93 -12.67 8.60
CA ASP A 205 21.62 -13.89 7.85
C ASP A 205 20.23 -13.83 7.22
N ILE A 206 19.24 -13.33 7.96
CA ILE A 206 17.87 -13.14 7.47
C ILE A 206 17.85 -12.05 6.38
N ARG A 207 18.57 -10.95 6.58
CA ARG A 207 18.66 -9.86 5.60
C ARG A 207 19.31 -10.32 4.29
N ALA A 208 20.32 -11.18 4.37
CA ALA A 208 20.99 -11.73 3.20
C ALA A 208 20.04 -12.54 2.30
N GLN A 209 19.06 -13.24 2.88
CA GLN A 209 18.06 -14.02 2.13
C GLN A 209 17.18 -13.17 1.20
N PHE A 210 17.09 -11.85 1.43
CA PHE A 210 16.27 -10.93 0.65
C PHE A 210 17.09 -10.01 -0.27
N ARG A 211 18.42 -10.12 -0.27
CA ARG A 211 19.31 -9.35 -1.17
C ARG A 211 19.39 -9.97 -2.56
N ASP A 212 19.33 -11.30 -2.62
CA ASP A 212 19.32 -12.06 -3.85
C ASP A 212 17.86 -12.30 -4.22
N GLY A 213 17.36 -11.64 -5.27
CA GLY A 213 16.04 -11.93 -5.83
C GLY A 213 15.88 -13.42 -6.16
N PRO A 214 14.65 -13.91 -6.39
CA PRO A 214 14.43 -15.32 -6.70
C PRO A 214 15.36 -15.75 -7.84
N LYS A 215 16.24 -16.74 -7.57
CA LYS A 215 17.12 -17.32 -8.58
C LYS A 215 16.25 -17.71 -9.77
N SER A 216 16.45 -17.04 -10.91
CA SER A 216 15.73 -17.31 -12.15
C SER A 216 15.75 -18.82 -12.40
N VAL A 217 14.56 -19.43 -12.40
CA VAL A 217 14.36 -20.87 -12.66
C VAL A 217 14.32 -21.16 -14.16
N LEU A 218 14.33 -20.10 -14.99
CA LEU A 218 14.56 -20.24 -16.41
C LEU A 218 16.03 -20.61 -16.60
N PRO A 219 16.36 -21.64 -17.39
CA PRO A 219 17.73 -21.88 -17.79
C PRO A 219 18.32 -20.57 -18.29
N ASP A 220 19.54 -20.27 -17.87
CA ASP A 220 20.28 -19.09 -18.28
C ASP A 220 20.57 -19.23 -19.78
N ILE A 221 19.57 -18.86 -20.61
CA ILE A 221 19.75 -18.75 -22.04
C ILE A 221 20.67 -17.55 -22.17
N ALA A 222 21.93 -17.81 -22.52
CA ALA A 222 22.84 -16.77 -22.95
C ALA A 222 22.08 -15.92 -23.96
N ARG A 223 21.78 -14.67 -23.60
CA ARG A 223 21.28 -13.71 -24.57
C ARG A 223 22.43 -13.55 -25.55
N GLU A 224 22.29 -14.08 -26.76
CA GLU A 224 23.26 -13.88 -27.84
C GLU A 224 23.31 -12.41 -28.32
N ASP A 225 22.63 -11.48 -27.64
CA ASP A 225 22.42 -10.10 -28.12
C ASP A 225 23.23 -9.03 -27.36
N GLU A 226 24.32 -9.39 -26.67
CA GLU A 226 25.35 -8.42 -26.23
C GLU A 226 26.62 -8.44 -27.08
N ALA A 227 26.63 -9.25 -28.15
CA ALA A 227 27.59 -9.11 -29.23
C ALA A 227 26.91 -8.40 -30.42
N ASP A 228 27.35 -7.18 -30.70
CA ASP A 228 27.21 -6.48 -31.98
C ASP A 228 26.11 -5.41 -32.18
N ASN A 229 25.76 -4.67 -31.11
CA ASN A 229 25.05 -3.37 -31.26
C ASN A 229 25.87 -2.31 -32.03
N SER A 230 27.18 -2.52 -32.20
CA SER A 230 28.07 -1.70 -33.02
C SER A 230 27.77 -1.79 -34.51
N GLY A 231 27.44 -2.99 -35.03
CA GLY A 231 27.15 -3.19 -36.46
C GLY A 231 25.89 -2.44 -36.90
N TYR A 232 24.83 -2.47 -36.09
CA TYR A 232 23.55 -1.85 -36.42
C TYR A 232 23.63 -0.31 -36.47
N LEU A 233 24.41 0.31 -35.58
CA LEU A 233 24.63 1.76 -35.58
C LEU A 233 25.46 2.22 -36.79
N ILE A 234 26.40 1.39 -37.26
CA ILE A 234 27.21 1.67 -38.44
C ILE A 234 26.35 1.56 -39.71
N GLU A 235 25.52 0.52 -39.83
CA GLU A 235 24.58 0.38 -40.96
C GLU A 235 23.54 1.50 -40.99
N LEU A 236 22.99 1.89 -39.84
CA LEU A 236 22.06 3.02 -39.75
C LEU A 236 22.72 4.32 -40.20
N GLY A 237 23.97 4.56 -39.77
CA GLY A 237 24.77 5.71 -40.19
C GLY A 237 25.00 5.74 -41.70
N GLN A 238 25.33 4.61 -42.32
CA GLN A 238 25.52 4.51 -43.77
C GLN A 238 24.23 4.77 -44.55
N ASN A 239 23.09 4.24 -44.09
CA ASN A 239 21.81 4.44 -44.74
C ASN A 239 21.34 5.91 -44.68
N ILE A 240 21.56 6.59 -43.55
CA ILE A 240 21.27 8.03 -43.41
C ILE A 240 22.16 8.86 -44.34
N LEU A 241 23.45 8.53 -44.42
CA LEU A 241 24.41 9.26 -45.25
C LEU A 241 24.10 9.09 -46.75
N ALA A 242 23.73 7.87 -47.17
CA ALA A 242 23.29 7.59 -48.54
C ALA A 242 22.00 8.36 -48.88
N GLY A 243 21.03 8.41 -47.95
CA GLY A 243 19.80 9.18 -48.12
C GLY A 243 20.05 10.69 -48.29
N LEU A 244 20.97 11.26 -47.49
CA LEU A 244 21.37 12.66 -47.59
C LEU A 244 22.11 12.97 -48.90
N ALA A 245 23.01 12.10 -49.34
CA ALA A 245 23.72 12.27 -50.61
C ALA A 245 22.75 12.23 -51.80
N LEU A 246 21.77 11.33 -51.77
CA LEU A 246 20.78 11.18 -52.83
C LEU A 246 19.85 12.41 -52.89
N THR A 247 19.40 12.92 -51.73
CA THR A 247 18.59 14.14 -51.68
C THR A 247 19.37 15.37 -52.14
N ALA A 248 20.64 15.52 -51.77
CA ALA A 248 21.49 16.61 -52.26
C ALA A 248 21.70 16.54 -53.78
N MET A 249 21.88 15.34 -54.33
CA MET A 249 22.04 15.13 -55.78
C MET A 249 20.76 15.51 -56.55
N VAL A 250 19.58 15.10 -56.06
CA VAL A 250 18.30 15.48 -56.67
C VAL A 250 18.11 17.00 -56.60
N MET A 251 18.44 17.61 -55.46
CA MET A 251 18.32 19.06 -55.28
C MET A 251 19.26 19.84 -56.22
N TRP A 252 20.47 19.33 -56.46
CA TRP A 252 21.41 19.90 -57.43
C TRP A 252 20.91 19.77 -58.88
N MET A 253 20.24 18.66 -59.22
CA MET A 253 19.78 18.42 -60.59
C MET A 253 18.55 19.27 -60.97
N VAL A 254 17.81 19.77 -59.98
CA VAL A 254 16.64 20.64 -60.17
C VAL A 254 17.02 22.13 -60.28
N LEU A 255 18.24 22.50 -59.87
CA LEU A 255 18.74 23.88 -59.81
C LEU A 255 19.59 24.25 -61.04
#